data_AF-A0A2V3W0S2-F1
#
_entry.id   AF-A0A2V3W0S2-F1
#
_cell.length_a   1.000
_cell.length_b   1.000
_cell.length_c   1.000
_cell.angle_alpha   90.00
_cell.angle_beta   90.00
_cell.angle_gamma   90.00
#
_symmetry.space_group_name_H-M   'P 1'
#
loop_
_entity.id
_entity.type
_entity.pdbx_description
1 polymer ?
#
loop_
_entity_poly.entity_id
_entity_poly.type
_entity_poly.pdbx_seq_one_letter_code
_entity_poly.pdbx_strand_id
1 'polypeptide(L)' 'MSLTIKEILENKGITPREEHLEILETRWKGMQALRGDLKGANIDDADIALRNIPGGDHVE' A
#
# COMPACT_ATOMS: atom_id res chain seq x y z
N MET A 1 -12.96 -11.60 2.02
CA MET A 1 -13.42 -11.11 3.34
C MET A 1 -12.40 -10.09 3.82
N SER A 2 -12.81 -8.87 4.15
CA SER A 2 -11.87 -7.84 4.63
C SER A 2 -11.65 -8.02 6.13
N LEU A 3 -10.38 -8.10 6.55
CA LEU A 3 -10.00 -8.17 7.96
C LEU A 3 -10.34 -6.86 8.68
N THR A 4 -10.78 -6.95 9.93
CA THR A 4 -10.98 -5.79 10.81
C THR A 4 -9.65 -5.16 11.20
N ILE A 5 -9.65 -3.86 11.59
CA ILE A 5 -8.42 -3.18 12.05
C ILE A 5 -7.80 -3.93 13.23
N LYS A 6 -8.63 -4.47 14.13
CA LYS A 6 -8.16 -5.26 15.28
C LYS A 6 -7.34 -6.47 14.83
N GLU A 7 -7.89 -7.28 13.93
CA GLU A 7 -7.19 -8.46 13.39
C GLU A 7 -5.92 -8.08 12.60
N ILE A 8 -5.93 -6.96 11.88
CA ILE A 8 -4.75 -6.46 11.17
C ILE A 8 -3.63 -6.09 12.15
N LEU A 9 -3.98 -5.43 13.25
CA LEU A 9 -3.02 -5.02 14.28
C LEU A 9 -2.51 -6.23 15.06
N GLU A 10 -3.38 -7.16 15.43
CA GLU A 10 -3.01 -8.41 16.12
C GLU A 10 -2.09 -9.28 15.26
N ASN A 11 -2.36 -9.42 13.96
CA ASN A 11 -1.47 -10.12 13.02
C ASN A 11 -0.09 -9.45 12.89
N LYS A 12 0.01 -8.15 13.18
CA LYS A 12 1.27 -7.40 13.24
C LYS A 12 1.94 -7.48 14.62
N GLY A 13 1.38 -8.22 15.57
CA GLY A 13 1.86 -8.33 16.94
C GLY A 13 1.57 -7.09 17.80
N ILE A 14 0.65 -6.23 17.35
CA ILE A 14 0.24 -5.02 18.08
C ILE A 14 -1.08 -5.34 18.78
N THR A 15 -1.13 -5.17 20.10
CA THR A 15 -2.37 -5.28 20.88
C THR A 15 -3.00 -3.89 21.03
N PRO A 16 -3.99 -3.51 20.19
CA PRO A 16 -4.64 -2.21 20.31
C PRO A 16 -5.48 -2.16 21.59
N ARG A 17 -5.42 -1.01 22.27
CA ARG A 17 -6.37 -0.71 23.35
C ARG A 17 -7.73 -0.39 22.76
N GLU A 18 -8.80 -0.86 23.42
CA GLU A 18 -10.17 -0.69 22.94
C GLU A 18 -10.57 0.79 22.79
N GLU A 19 -10.08 1.65 23.68
CA GLU A 19 -10.26 3.11 23.65
C GLU A 19 -9.77 3.78 22.35
N HIS A 20 -8.88 3.14 21.60
CA HIS A 20 -8.31 3.67 20.35
C HIS A 20 -8.86 3.00 19.10
N LEU A 21 -9.61 1.90 19.22
CA LEU A 21 -10.07 1.12 18.07
C LEU A 21 -10.95 1.94 17.13
N GLU A 22 -11.87 2.74 17.67
CA GLU A 22 -12.80 3.56 16.89
C GLU A 22 -12.08 4.64 16.06
N ILE A 23 -11.10 5.30 16.67
CA ILE A 23 -10.27 6.32 16.00
C ILE A 23 -9.41 5.66 14.92
N LEU A 24 -8.82 4.50 15.23
CA LEU A 24 -7.98 3.75 14.29
C LEU A 24 -8.79 3.26 13.09
N GLU A 25 -10.02 2.77 13.31
CA GLU A 25 -10.91 2.35 12.24
C GLU A 25 -11.33 3.53 11.36
N THR A 26 -11.69 4.67 11.95
CA THR A 26 -12.06 5.87 11.21
C THR A 26 -10.91 6.37 10.34
N ARG A 27 -9.69 6.44 10.90
CA ARG A 27 -8.48 6.82 10.16
C ARG A 27 -8.14 5.81 9.08
N TRP A 28 -8.27 4.53 9.36
CA TRP A 28 -8.03 3.46 8.38
C TRP A 28 -8.98 3.59 7.19
N LYS A 29 -10.29 3.75 7.42
CA LYS A 29 -11.27 3.97 6.36
C LYS A 29 -10.93 5.21 5.52
N GLY A 30 -10.53 6.30 6.18
CA GLY A 30 -10.06 7.52 5.49
C GLY A 30 -8.83 7.27 4.60
N MET A 31 -7.82 6.55 5.11
CA MET A 31 -6.63 6.20 4.33
C MET A 31 -6.96 5.26 3.17
N GLN A 32 -7.86 4.29 3.36
CA GLN A 32 -8.32 3.41 2.29
C GLN A 32 -9.02 4.20 1.17
N ALA A 33 -9.84 5.19 1.53
CA ALA A 33 -10.50 6.07 0.57
C ALA A 33 -9.50 6.97 -0.17
N LEU A 34 -8.53 7.55 0.54
CA LEU A 34 -7.51 8.43 -0.05
C LEU A 34 -6.52 7.71 -0.95
N ARG A 35 -6.16 6.46 -0.62
CA ARG A 35 -5.27 5.64 -1.44
C ARG A 35 -5.85 5.35 -2.83
N GLY A 36 -7.18 5.47 -2.99
CA GLY A 36 -7.88 5.09 -4.21
C GLY A 36 -7.86 3.58 -4.45
N ASP A 37 -8.28 3.18 -5.65
CA ASP A 37 -8.25 1.79 -6.12
C ASP A 37 -7.18 1.67 -7.23
N LEU A 38 -6.40 0.59 -7.20
CA LEU A 38 -5.49 0.23 -8.28
C LEU A 38 -6.20 -0.58 -9.37
N LYS A 39 -7.52 -0.80 -9.26
CA LYS A 39 -8.33 -1.38 -10.35
C LYS A 39 -8.16 -0.57 -11.63
N GLY A 40 -7.37 -1.10 -12.54
CA GLY A 40 -7.05 -0.50 -13.83
C GLY A 40 -5.61 -0.02 -13.97
N ALA A 41 -4.82 0.01 -12.89
CA ALA A 41 -3.38 0.15 -13.00
C ALA A 41 -2.79 -1.17 -13.49
N ASN A 42 -2.10 -1.15 -14.64
CA ASN A 42 -1.30 -2.29 -15.09
C ASN A 42 -0.05 -2.36 -14.20
N ILE A 43 -0.12 -3.14 -13.12
CA ILE A 43 0.96 -3.31 -12.14
C ILE A 43 1.99 -4.34 -12.65
N ASP A 44 1.63 -5.15 -13.64
CA ASP A 44 2.44 -6.26 -14.14
C ASP A 44 3.68 -5.77 -14.92
N ASP A 45 3.65 -4.57 -15.50
CA ASP A 45 4.74 -4.02 -16.33
C ASP A 45 5.75 -3.12 -15.57
N ALA A 46 5.62 -2.94 -14.25
CA ALA A 46 6.59 -2.17 -13.48
C ALA A 46 7.84 -2.99 -13.11
N ASP A 47 8.44 -3.66 -14.10
CA ASP A 47 9.83 -4.07 -14.03
C ASP A 47 10.69 -2.81 -14.04
N ILE A 48 10.89 -2.18 -12.87
CA ILE A 48 11.92 -1.14 -12.68
C ILE A 48 13.29 -1.83 -12.67
N ALA A 49 13.64 -2.44 -13.79
CA ALA A 49 15.00 -2.87 -14.06
C ALA A 49 15.75 -1.65 -14.57
N LEU A 50 16.59 -1.05 -13.71
CA LEU A 50 17.60 -0.09 -14.15
C LEU A 50 18.57 -0.84 -15.08
N ARG A 51 18.30 -0.86 -16.39
CA ARG A 51 19.26 -1.37 -17.37
C ARG A 51 20.38 -0.34 -17.47
N ASN A 52 21.53 -0.67 -16.88
CA ASN A 52 22.75 0.10 -17.07
C ASN A 52 23.25 -0.20 -18.48
N ILE A 53 22.89 0.65 -19.46
CA ILE A 53 23.36 0.55 -20.85
C ILE A 53 24.72 1.25 -20.91
N PRO A 54 25.86 0.54 -21.06
CA PRO A 54 27.14 1.19 -21.24
C PRO A 54 27.16 1.80 -22.65
N GLY A 55 27.32 3.12 -22.75
CA GLY A 55 27.37 3.86 -24.01
C GLY A 55 26.05 4.57 -24.34
N GLY A 56 25.60 5.45 -23.43
CA GLY A 56 24.32 6.16 -23.48
C GLY A 56 23.93 6.74 -24.84
N ASP A 57 22.62 6.90 -25.00
CA ASP A 57 21.90 7.33 -26.22
C ASP A 57 22.71 8.31 -27.09
N HIS A 58 23.27 7.80 -28.20
CA HIS A 58 23.82 8.66 -29.24
C HIS A 58 22.66 9.07 -30.14
N VAL A 59 22.12 10.27 -29.89
CA VAL A 59 21.25 10.94 -30.86
C VAL A 59 22.16 11.54 -31.94
N GLU A 60 22.12 10.97 -33.15
CA GLU A 60 22.66 11.60 -34.37
C GLU A 60 21.74 12.71 -34.90
#